data_AF-A0A6D2I0I4-F1
#
_entry.id   AF-A0A6D2I0I4-F1
#
_cell.length_a   1.000
_cell.length_b   1.000
_cell.length_c   1.000
_cell.angle_alpha   90.00
_cell.angle_beta   90.00
_cell.angle_gamma   90.00
#
_symmetry.space_group_name_H-M   'P 1'
#
loop_
_entity.id
_entity.type
_entity.pdbx_description
1 polymer ?
#
loop_
_entity_poly.entity_id
_entity_poly.type
_entity_poly.pdbx_seq_one_letter_code
_entity_poly.pdbx_strand_id
1 'polypeptide(L)'
;MTRSKKVNELSTLCGVPACAIIYSPYTTNPDVWPSNAGAHSVISEFRALPVLDQQKKMLDQEAFIRQRIAKLSEQLRKRVRRAGSGR
;
A
#
# COMPACT_ATOMS: atom_id res chain seq x y z
N MET A 1 -3.26 9.23 -15.36
CA MET A 1 -3.94 9.09 -14.05
C MET A 1 -2.97 9.60 -12.97
N THR A 2 -3.31 10.67 -12.26
CA THR A 2 -2.44 11.19 -11.18
C THR A 2 -2.48 10.27 -9.96
N ARG A 3 -1.44 10.25 -9.13
CA ARG A 3 -1.36 9.36 -7.95
C ARG A 3 -2.55 9.55 -7.01
N SER A 4 -2.95 10.80 -6.77
CA SER A 4 -4.07 11.16 -5.90
C SER A 4 -5.44 10.72 -6.45
N LYS A 5 -5.60 10.59 -7.78
CA LYS A 5 -6.84 10.04 -8.37
C LYS A 5 -7.07 8.58 -8.00
N LYS A 6 -6.01 7.75 -7.95
CA LYS A 6 -6.14 6.34 -7.53
C LYS A 6 -6.64 6.23 -6.08
N VAL A 7 -6.14 7.10 -5.22
CA VAL A 7 -6.52 7.11 -3.80
C VAL A 7 -7.96 7.59 -3.64
N ASN A 8 -8.38 8.60 -4.41
CA ASN A 8 -9.76 9.05 -4.45
C ASN A 8 -10.73 7.95 -4.92
N GLU A 9 -10.39 7.24 -6.00
CA GLU A 9 -11.18 6.11 -6.50
C GLU A 9 -11.28 4.99 -5.46
N LEU A 10 -10.17 4.62 -4.81
CA LEU A 10 -10.17 3.60 -3.76
C LEU A 10 -11.04 4.01 -2.57
N SER A 11 -10.88 5.24 -2.10
CA SER A 11 -11.66 5.80 -0.99
C SER A 11 -13.15 5.80 -1.31
N THR A 12 -13.51 6.23 -2.53
CA THR A 12 -14.90 6.29 -2.99
C THR A 12 -15.52 4.90 -3.18
N LEU A 13 -14.81 3.97 -3.83
CA LEU A 13 -15.34 2.64 -4.16
C LEU A 13 -15.44 1.73 -2.93
N CYS A 14 -14.51 1.87 -1.99
CA CYS A 14 -14.49 1.03 -0.79
C CYS A 14 -15.16 1.69 0.42
N GLY A 15 -15.53 2.97 0.34
CA GLY A 15 -16.12 3.71 1.46
C GLY A 15 -15.18 3.82 2.65
N VAL A 16 -13.87 3.94 2.41
CA VAL A 16 -12.85 3.98 3.46
C VAL A 16 -12.23 5.37 3.58
N PRO A 17 -12.05 5.89 4.81
CA PRO A 17 -11.22 7.07 5.03
C PRO A 17 -9.79 6.80 4.56
N ALA A 18 -9.28 7.66 3.68
CA ALA A 18 -7.94 7.53 3.14
C ALA A 18 -7.31 8.90 2.92
N CYS A 19 -6.00 8.95 2.99
CA CYS A 19 -5.22 10.13 2.63
C CYS A 19 -3.90 9.70 1.98
N ALA A 20 -3.27 10.62 1.24
CA ALA A 20 -1.95 10.40 0.66
C ALA A 20 -1.05 11.61 0.90
N ILE A 21 0.19 11.35 1.30
CA ILE A 21 1.26 12.35 1.43
C ILE A 21 2.37 11.91 0.47
N ILE A 22 2.58 12.69 -0.59
CA ILE A 22 3.45 12.31 -1.70
C ILE A 22 4.60 13.31 -1.79
N TYR A 23 5.81 12.83 -1.51
CA TYR A 23 7.03 13.60 -1.68
C TYR A 23 7.54 13.45 -3.12
N SER A 24 7.92 14.57 -3.71
CA SER A 24 8.59 14.65 -5.01
C SER A 24 10.01 15.17 -4.78
N PRO A 25 11.04 14.63 -5.45
CA PRO A 25 12.38 15.20 -5.37
C PRO A 25 12.49 16.61 -5.99
N TYR A 26 11.44 17.05 -6.71
CA TYR A 26 11.40 18.33 -7.41
C TYR A 26 10.63 19.42 -6.67
N THR A 27 9.94 19.10 -5.57
CA THR A 27 9.14 20.08 -4.81
C THR A 27 9.51 20.04 -3.33
N THR A 28 9.57 21.21 -2.69
CA THR A 28 9.89 21.32 -1.26
C THR A 28 8.75 20.82 -0.37
N ASN A 29 7.51 21.05 -0.79
CA ASN A 29 6.32 20.61 -0.07
C ASN A 29 5.75 19.32 -0.69
N PRO A 30 5.23 18.40 0.14
CA PRO A 30 4.53 17.22 -0.36
C PRO A 30 3.19 17.60 -0.99
N ASP A 31 2.77 16.83 -1.99
CA ASP A 31 1.38 16.81 -2.46
C ASP A 31 0.53 16.01 -1.47
N VAL A 32 -0.50 16.65 -0.91
CA VAL A 32 -1.34 16.08 0.15
C VAL A 32 -2.78 16.02 -0.32
N TRP A 33 -3.35 14.82 -0.30
CA TRP A 33 -4.75 14.56 -0.64
C TRP A 33 -5.50 13.96 0.57
N PRO A 34 -6.77 14.33 0.82
CA PRO A 34 -7.60 15.27 0.05
C PRO A 34 -7.31 16.75 0.33
N SER A 35 -6.76 17.04 1.50
CA SER A 35 -6.22 18.33 1.93
C SER A 35 -5.38 18.09 3.17
N ASN A 36 -4.60 19.08 3.62
CA ASN A 36 -3.84 18.94 4.87
C ASN A 36 -4.76 18.61 6.05
N ALA A 37 -5.89 19.30 6.18
CA ALA A 37 -6.86 19.05 7.26
C ALA A 37 -7.48 17.65 7.15
N GLY A 38 -7.85 17.21 5.95
CA GLY A 38 -8.41 15.87 5.72
C GLY A 38 -7.41 14.76 6.04
N ALA A 39 -6.15 14.91 5.61
CA ALA A 39 -5.09 13.97 5.96
C ALA A 39 -4.82 13.93 7.46
N HIS A 40 -4.81 15.09 8.14
CA HIS A 40 -4.67 15.15 9.60
C HIS A 40 -5.81 14.42 10.33
N SER A 41 -7.07 14.54 9.88
CA SER A 41 -8.20 13.81 10.48
C SER A 41 -7.99 12.31 10.37
N VAL A 42 -7.70 11.80 9.18
CA VAL A 42 -7.49 10.36 8.93
C VAL A 42 -6.32 9.83 9.76
N ILE A 43 -5.21 10.58 9.85
CA ILE A 43 -4.05 10.18 10.66
C ILE A 43 -4.37 10.19 12.15
N SER A 44 -5.14 11.17 12.62
CA SER A 44 -5.56 11.26 14.02
C SER A 44 -6.44 10.07 14.40
N GLU A 45 -7.43 9.75 13.58
CA GLU A 45 -8.30 8.59 13.75
C GLU A 45 -7.48 7.28 13.74
N PHE A 46 -6.54 7.13 12.81
CA PHE A 46 -5.66 5.97 12.76
C PHE A 46 -4.81 5.82 14.03
N ARG A 47 -4.23 6.92 14.53
CA ARG A 47 -3.40 6.92 15.76
C ARG A 47 -4.20 6.65 17.03
N ALA A 48 -5.51 6.89 17.02
CA ALA A 48 -6.39 6.58 18.13
C ALA A 48 -6.72 5.07 18.25
N LEU A 49 -6.46 4.28 17.19
CA LEU A 49 -6.66 2.83 17.22
C LEU A 49 -5.63 2.13 18.12
N PRO A 50 -5.91 0.93 18.67
CA PRO A 50 -4.91 0.11 19.34
C PRO A 50 -3.72 -0.21 18.42
N VAL A 51 -2.51 -0.30 19.00
CA VAL A 51 -1.26 -0.54 18.25
C VAL A 51 -1.34 -1.79 17.35
N LEU A 52 -1.98 -2.84 17.85
CA LEU A 52 -2.15 -4.08 17.09
C LEU A 52 -2.99 -3.87 15.82
N ASP A 53 -4.05 -3.05 15.90
CA ASP A 53 -4.90 -2.73 14.76
C ASP A 53 -4.20 -1.80 13.77
N GLN A 54 -3.40 -0.83 14.27
CA GLN A 54 -2.56 0.02 13.43
C GLN A 54 -1.57 -0.80 12.59
N GLN A 55 -0.89 -1.77 13.21
CA GLN A 55 0.18 -2.52 12.57
C GLN A 55 -0.30 -3.70 11.72
N LYS A 56 -1.53 -4.19 11.94
CA LYS A 56 -2.09 -5.41 11.32
C LYS A 56 -1.92 -5.50 9.80
N LYS A 57 -2.01 -4.37 9.10
CA LYS A 57 -1.94 -4.27 7.64
C LYS A 57 -0.97 -3.19 7.16
N MET A 58 -0.12 -2.67 8.04
CA MET A 58 0.88 -1.71 7.66
C MET A 58 1.95 -2.40 6.82
N LEU A 59 2.26 -1.84 5.65
CA LEU A 59 3.18 -2.43 4.69
C LEU A 59 4.15 -1.37 4.21
N ASP A 60 5.42 -1.75 4.16
CA ASP A 60 6.45 -1.00 3.44
C ASP A 60 6.48 -1.43 1.96
N GLN A 61 6.71 -0.48 1.05
CA GLN A 61 6.69 -0.75 -0.38
C GLN A 61 7.79 -1.73 -0.79
N GLU A 62 9.00 -1.56 -0.25
CA GLU A 62 10.13 -2.44 -0.55
C GLU A 62 9.87 -3.85 0.00
N ALA A 63 9.43 -3.95 1.25
CA ALA A 63 9.07 -5.22 1.88
C ALA A 63 7.97 -5.95 1.10
N PHE A 64 6.93 -5.25 0.65
CA PHE A 64 5.85 -5.82 -0.14
C PHE A 64 6.35 -6.38 -1.49
N ILE A 65 7.18 -5.62 -2.20
CA ILE A 65 7.74 -6.06 -3.49
C ILE A 65 8.62 -7.30 -3.28
N ARG A 66 9.51 -7.29 -2.28
CA ARG A 66 10.35 -8.45 -1.93
C ARG A 66 9.50 -9.69 -1.62
N GLN A 67 8.43 -9.54 -0.84
CA GLN A 67 7.49 -10.61 -0.53
C GLN A 67 6.83 -11.17 -1.79
N ARG A 68 6.42 -10.29 -2.72
CA ARG A 68 5.80 -10.69 -3.99
C ARG A 68 6.76 -11.45 -4.89
N ILE A 69 8.01 -10.98 -5.00
CA ILE A 69 9.06 -11.68 -5.75
C ILE A 69 9.27 -13.08 -5.18
N ALA A 70 9.48 -13.20 -3.87
CA ALA A 70 9.69 -14.49 -3.21
C ALA A 70 8.53 -15.47 -3.45
N LYS A 71 7.28 -14.97 -3.37
CA LYS A 71 6.08 -15.77 -3.64
C LYS A 71 6.05 -16.29 -5.09
N LEU A 72 6.35 -15.44 -6.06
CA LEU A 72 6.37 -15.83 -7.47
C LEU A 72 7.51 -16.81 -7.77
N SER A 73 8.70 -16.60 -7.19
CA SER A 73 9.83 -17.54 -7.31
C SER A 73 9.48 -18.92 -6.77
N GLU A 74 8.80 -19.00 -5.63
CA GLU A 74 8.37 -20.28 -5.06
C GLU A 74 7.29 -20.96 -5.91
N GLN A 75 6.33 -20.19 -6.46
CA GLN A 75 5.35 -20.73 -7.39
C GLN A 75 6.01 -21.31 -8.64
N LEU A 76 7.03 -20.64 -9.18
CA LEU A 76 7.79 -21.12 -10.33
C LEU A 76 8.52 -22.42 -10.00
N ARG A 77 9.23 -22.48 -8.86
CA ARG A 77 9.92 -23.70 -8.39
C ARG A 77 8.95 -24.88 -8.28
N LYS A 78 7.77 -24.68 -7.72
CA LYS A 78 6.73 -25.72 -7.61
C LYS A 78 6.26 -26.20 -8.99
N ARG A 79 6.09 -25.30 -9.97
CA ARG A 79 5.72 -25.67 -11.35
C ARG A 79 6.81 -26.49 -12.03
N VAL A 80 8.07 -26.08 -11.89
CA VAL A 80 9.22 -26.83 -12.46
C VAL A 80 9.33 -28.22 -11.85
N ARG A 81 9.19 -28.36 -10.52
CA ARG A 81 9.20 -29.67 -9.85
C ARG A 81 8.08 -30.58 -10.36
N ARG A 82 6.87 -30.04 -10.55
CA ARG A 82 5.73 -30.80 -11.11
C ARG A 82 5.98 -31.23 -12.56
N ALA A 83 6.58 -30.36 -13.38
CA ALA A 83 6.91 -30.67 -14.77
C ALA A 83 8.08 -31.68 -14.91
N GLY A 84 8.95 -31.78 -13.89
CA GLY A 84 10.02 -32.78 -13.82
C GLY A 84 9.59 -34.14 -13.25
N SER A 85 8.51 -34.19 -12.45
CA SER A 85 8.02 -35.41 -11.80
C SER A 85 7.11 -36.27 -12.68
N GLY A 86 6.80 -35.83 -13.90
CA GLY A 86 6.03 -36.58 -14.90
C GLY A 86 6.87 -37.17 -16.03
N ARG A 87 8.20 -37.29 -15.82
CA ARG A 87 9.15 -37.96 -16.71
C ARG A 87 9.80 -39.12 -15.99
#